data_AF-A0A842R9X0-F1
#
_entry.id   AF-A0A842R9X0-F1
#
_cell.length_a   1.000
_cell.length_b   1.000
_cell.length_c   1.000
_cell.angle_alpha   90.00
_cell.angle_beta   90.00
_cell.angle_gamma   90.00
#
_symmetry.space_group_name_H-M   'P 1'
#
loop_
_entity.id
_entity.type
_entity.pdbx_description
1 polymer ?
#
loop_
_entity_poly.entity_id
_entity_poly.type
_entity_poly.pdbx_seq_one_letter_code
_entity_poly.pdbx_strand_id
1 'polypeptide(L)'
;MEPSMYLYNREKEAFIKIDRVNSKDVAFIVIPEEKKVIIWHGKESSRITQYKAGMKVTSLISEKQLYGFKHEVLKEGEEPEDLRDFLERNFGKRDLTQEEIAQKDRKLVQSKVERISKKYKEHEEPITSPRPAIDGPKEPEERQRGNEGEDTPIPVQAPVEAGESLSDDKPKPAEASIDDEIKKMATRIGSDSSESRATAFEKKNLTSDEREVMDEVKREQLKTDNLLNVEQVKILDQEKQEKLKQLESERIKKLEEEKGKVARMEEDRVTKEREFLENKLRKEKEAMMQERKALQEKLKEEEKKRQLQLEREREEREARKQEKMDFEMRKIDLRMKIRGEGVDYIPSPAENEQILYRIEDGKAVRCDTKVITSGMAYLLDMDDRVITWYGRDASLEDQFFTSEIAKLLEGKRDSSVDVVNIE
;
A
#
# COMPACT_ATOMS: atom_id res chain seq x y z
N MET A 1 4.18 -24.04 -37.38
CA MET A 1 3.53 -24.13 -36.07
C MET A 1 3.51 -22.74 -35.50
N GLU A 2 2.39 -22.27 -34.98
CA GLU A 2 2.32 -20.97 -34.32
C GLU A 2 3.18 -20.96 -33.04
N PRO A 3 3.79 -19.83 -32.66
CA PRO A 3 4.51 -19.75 -31.41
C PRO A 3 3.58 -20.05 -30.22
N SER A 4 4.10 -20.77 -29.24
CA SER A 4 3.32 -21.21 -28.07
C SER A 4 4.06 -20.93 -26.78
N MET A 5 3.33 -20.56 -25.74
CA MET A 5 3.90 -20.22 -24.44
C MET A 5 3.44 -21.22 -23.38
N TYR A 6 4.37 -21.59 -22.50
CA TYR A 6 4.14 -22.56 -21.44
C TYR A 6 4.58 -22.00 -20.10
N LEU A 7 3.86 -22.36 -19.04
CA LEU A 7 4.24 -22.15 -17.65
C LEU A 7 4.43 -23.51 -16.99
N TYR A 8 5.53 -23.67 -16.25
CA TYR A 8 5.74 -24.89 -15.48
C TYR A 8 4.93 -24.85 -14.18
N ASN A 9 3.87 -25.67 -14.12
CA ASN A 9 3.09 -25.83 -12.90
C ASN A 9 3.81 -26.81 -11.96
N ARG A 10 4.24 -26.30 -10.80
CA ARG A 10 4.99 -27.09 -9.80
C ARG A 10 4.15 -28.20 -9.17
N GLU A 11 2.87 -27.97 -8.93
CA GLU A 11 1.99 -28.93 -8.26
C GLU A 11 1.67 -30.11 -9.16
N LYS A 12 1.49 -29.86 -10.46
CA LYS A 12 1.19 -30.89 -11.46
C LYS A 12 2.42 -31.48 -12.13
N GLU A 13 3.60 -30.94 -11.82
CA GLU A 13 4.88 -31.23 -12.49
C GLU A 13 4.79 -31.23 -14.03
N ALA A 14 3.97 -30.33 -14.59
CA ALA A 14 3.63 -30.33 -16.01
C ALA A 14 3.69 -28.92 -16.61
N PHE A 15 3.98 -28.85 -17.91
CA PHE A 15 3.92 -27.61 -18.68
C PHE A 15 2.50 -27.32 -19.15
N ILE A 16 1.93 -26.24 -18.63
CA ILE A 16 0.59 -25.77 -19.00
C ILE A 16 0.74 -24.68 -20.05
N LYS A 17 0.04 -24.81 -21.17
CA LYS A 17 -0.02 -23.75 -22.18
C LYS A 17 -0.75 -22.55 -21.58
N ILE A 18 -0.16 -21.36 -21.68
CA ILE A 18 -0.72 -20.12 -21.13
C ILE A 18 -0.92 -19.07 -22.21
N ASP A 19 -2.00 -18.31 -22.06
CA ASP A 19 -2.40 -17.25 -23.00
C ASP A 19 -2.12 -15.85 -22.46
N ARG A 20 -1.48 -15.73 -21.27
CA ARG A 20 -1.02 -14.49 -20.65
C ARG A 20 0.18 -14.78 -19.75
N VAL A 21 1.12 -13.82 -19.65
CA VAL A 21 2.27 -13.91 -18.75
C VAL A 21 2.26 -12.75 -17.76
N ASN A 22 2.63 -13.03 -16.51
CA ASN A 22 2.75 -12.02 -15.44
C ASN A 22 4.24 -11.78 -15.14
N SER A 23 4.59 -10.55 -14.74
CA SER A 23 5.93 -10.16 -14.28
C SER A 23 6.46 -11.04 -13.13
N LYS A 24 5.60 -11.74 -12.39
CA LYS A 24 6.00 -12.66 -11.30
C LYS A 24 6.40 -14.06 -11.78
N ASP A 25 6.03 -14.41 -13.01
CA ASP A 25 6.20 -15.76 -13.54
C ASP A 25 7.46 -15.91 -14.39
N VAL A 26 7.81 -17.16 -14.66
CA VAL A 26 8.83 -17.52 -15.65
C VAL A 26 8.15 -18.37 -16.73
N ALA A 27 8.11 -17.85 -17.95
CA ALA A 27 7.44 -18.49 -19.08
C ALA A 27 8.44 -19.07 -20.08
N PHE A 28 8.02 -20.10 -20.78
CA PHE A 28 8.78 -20.73 -21.86
C PHE A 28 8.06 -20.45 -23.18
N ILE A 29 8.68 -19.66 -24.04
CA ILE A 29 8.12 -19.26 -25.34
C ILE A 29 8.81 -20.09 -26.42
N VAL A 30 8.06 -20.93 -27.10
CA VAL A 30 8.55 -21.76 -28.20
C VAL A 30 8.28 -21.03 -29.51
N ILE A 31 9.34 -20.73 -30.26
CA ILE A 31 9.30 -20.11 -31.60
C ILE A 31 9.73 -21.17 -32.62
N PRO A 32 8.77 -21.86 -33.27
CA PRO A 32 9.07 -22.99 -34.15
C PRO A 32 9.87 -22.61 -35.39
N GLU A 33 9.65 -21.42 -35.93
CA GLU A 33 10.31 -20.92 -37.15
C GLU A 33 11.82 -20.76 -36.95
N GLU A 34 12.24 -20.26 -35.79
CA GLU A 34 13.65 -20.09 -35.42
C GLU A 34 14.27 -21.33 -34.78
N LYS A 35 13.46 -22.37 -34.51
CA LYS A 35 13.84 -23.52 -33.67
C LYS A 35 14.43 -23.05 -32.33
N LYS A 36 13.73 -22.15 -31.64
CA LYS A 36 14.19 -21.53 -30.40
C LYS A 36 13.18 -21.67 -29.27
N VAL A 37 13.67 -21.89 -28.05
CA VAL A 37 12.90 -21.85 -26.80
C VAL A 37 13.43 -20.71 -25.94
N ILE A 38 12.64 -19.66 -25.76
CA ILE A 38 13.01 -18.52 -24.93
C ILE A 38 12.49 -18.74 -23.52
N ILE A 39 13.37 -18.68 -22.54
CA ILE A 39 13.04 -18.65 -21.12
C ILE A 39 12.88 -17.18 -20.73
N TRP A 40 11.65 -16.72 -20.66
CA TRP A 40 11.32 -15.34 -20.33
C TRP A 40 11.19 -15.18 -18.81
N HIS A 41 12.05 -14.36 -18.22
CA HIS A 41 12.06 -14.06 -16.79
C HIS A 41 11.28 -12.79 -16.51
N GLY A 42 10.13 -12.92 -15.86
CA GLY A 42 9.41 -11.77 -15.34
C GLY A 42 10.25 -10.99 -14.34
N LYS A 43 10.12 -9.66 -14.32
CA LYS A 43 10.93 -8.75 -13.49
C LYS A 43 10.76 -9.00 -11.98
N GLU A 44 9.59 -9.46 -11.56
CA GLU A 44 9.26 -9.79 -10.16
C GLU A 44 9.45 -11.28 -9.85
N SER A 45 9.86 -12.09 -10.84
CA SER A 45 10.06 -13.51 -10.63
C SER A 45 11.22 -13.78 -9.66
N SER A 46 11.05 -14.75 -8.76
CA SER A 46 12.07 -15.06 -7.78
C SER A 46 13.29 -15.75 -8.40
N ARG A 47 14.50 -15.44 -7.92
CA ARG A 47 15.76 -16.04 -8.41
C ARG A 47 15.75 -17.57 -8.40
N ILE A 48 15.13 -18.18 -7.39
CA ILE A 48 14.98 -19.64 -7.28
C ILE A 48 14.13 -20.17 -8.44
N THR A 49 13.08 -19.46 -8.84
CA THR A 49 12.20 -19.85 -9.95
C THR A 49 12.91 -19.71 -11.29
N GLN A 50 13.66 -18.63 -11.49
CA GLN A 50 14.51 -18.43 -12.66
C GLN A 50 15.54 -19.55 -12.82
N TYR A 51 16.24 -19.90 -11.74
CA TYR A 51 17.21 -21.00 -11.74
C TYR A 51 16.56 -22.34 -12.10
N LYS A 52 15.42 -22.66 -11.47
CA LYS A 52 14.68 -23.89 -11.76
C LYS A 52 14.17 -23.93 -13.21
N ALA A 53 13.81 -22.79 -13.79
CA ALA A 53 13.36 -22.72 -15.18
C ALA A 53 14.47 -23.13 -16.16
N GLY A 54 15.71 -22.69 -15.91
CA GLY A 54 16.89 -23.13 -16.66
C GLY A 54 17.07 -24.65 -16.67
N MET A 55 16.79 -25.32 -15.55
CA MET A 55 16.83 -26.79 -15.47
C MET A 55 15.63 -27.46 -16.18
N LYS A 56 14.46 -26.80 -16.19
CA LYS A 56 13.22 -27.37 -16.71
C LYS A 56 13.07 -27.23 -18.23
N VAL A 57 13.84 -26.34 -18.88
CA VAL A 57 13.77 -26.17 -20.33
C VAL A 57 14.07 -27.46 -21.11
N THR A 58 14.99 -28.29 -20.61
CA THR A 58 15.32 -29.58 -21.24
C THR A 58 14.16 -30.58 -21.15
N SER A 59 13.44 -30.56 -20.01
CA SER A 59 12.22 -31.34 -19.84
C SER A 59 11.14 -30.91 -20.83
N LEU A 60 10.94 -29.60 -21.03
CA LEU A 60 9.99 -29.07 -22.02
C LEU A 60 10.37 -29.53 -23.44
N ILE A 61 11.66 -29.42 -23.80
CA ILE A 61 12.17 -29.83 -25.12
C ILE A 61 11.88 -31.32 -25.36
N SER A 62 12.13 -32.18 -24.38
CA SER A 62 11.85 -33.61 -24.47
C SER A 62 10.36 -33.91 -24.58
N GLU A 63 9.54 -33.34 -23.67
CA GLU A 63 8.09 -33.61 -23.60
C GLU A 63 7.36 -33.17 -24.87
N LYS A 64 7.75 -32.04 -25.46
CA LYS A 64 7.14 -31.51 -26.70
C LYS A 64 7.88 -31.93 -27.97
N GLN A 65 8.85 -32.84 -27.86
CA GLN A 65 9.64 -33.37 -28.99
C GLN A 65 10.33 -32.26 -29.82
N LEU A 66 10.78 -31.19 -29.17
CA LEU A 66 11.42 -30.02 -29.79
C LEU A 66 12.93 -30.27 -30.02
N TYR A 67 13.31 -31.45 -30.50
CA TYR A 67 14.71 -31.84 -30.65
C TYR A 67 15.44 -30.90 -31.63
N GLY A 68 16.62 -30.45 -31.23
CA GLY A 68 17.43 -29.49 -32.00
C GLY A 68 17.05 -28.02 -31.81
N PHE A 69 16.09 -27.71 -30.93
CA PHE A 69 15.81 -26.32 -30.57
C PHE A 69 16.92 -25.77 -29.65
N LYS A 70 17.38 -24.55 -29.92
CA LYS A 70 18.28 -23.82 -29.02
C LYS A 70 17.45 -23.12 -27.94
N HIS A 71 18.00 -22.95 -26.75
CA HIS A 71 17.35 -22.13 -25.73
C HIS A 71 18.13 -20.86 -25.42
N GLU A 72 17.41 -19.79 -25.07
CA GLU A 72 17.96 -18.50 -24.68
C GLU A 72 17.19 -17.99 -23.46
N VAL A 73 17.87 -17.26 -22.58
CA VAL A 73 17.24 -16.61 -21.42
C VAL A 73 17.10 -15.13 -21.73
N LEU A 74 15.88 -14.61 -21.62
CA LEU A 74 15.59 -13.18 -21.76
C LEU A 74 14.92 -12.67 -20.49
N LYS A 75 15.28 -11.46 -20.08
CA LYS A 75 14.62 -10.76 -18.99
C LYS A 75 13.53 -9.85 -19.54
N GLU A 76 12.48 -9.69 -18.75
CA GLU A 76 11.43 -8.75 -19.04
C GLU A 76 11.97 -7.33 -19.27
N GLY A 77 11.65 -6.74 -20.43
CA GLY A 77 12.14 -5.44 -20.90
C GLY A 77 13.37 -5.49 -21.81
N GLU A 78 14.09 -6.62 -21.86
CA GLU A 78 15.24 -6.86 -22.75
C GLU A 78 14.84 -7.65 -24.01
N GLU A 79 13.54 -7.73 -24.33
CA GLU A 79 13.05 -8.48 -25.48
C GLU A 79 13.39 -7.78 -26.81
N PRO A 80 13.74 -8.53 -27.87
CA PRO A 80 13.79 -7.99 -29.22
C PRO A 80 12.41 -7.50 -29.66
N GLU A 81 12.39 -6.52 -30.56
CA GLU A 81 11.17 -5.81 -31.00
C GLU A 81 10.11 -6.77 -31.55
N ASP A 82 10.52 -7.76 -32.35
CA ASP A 82 9.62 -8.79 -32.90
C ASP A 82 8.93 -9.62 -31.80
N LEU A 83 9.67 -9.97 -30.74
CA LEU A 83 9.14 -10.73 -29.62
C LEU A 83 8.21 -9.85 -28.76
N ARG A 84 8.56 -8.58 -28.59
CA ARG A 84 7.71 -7.62 -27.88
C ARG A 84 6.39 -7.43 -28.61
N ASP A 85 6.42 -7.24 -29.92
CA ASP A 85 5.22 -7.12 -30.75
C ASP A 85 4.39 -8.40 -30.72
N PHE A 86 5.04 -9.57 -30.75
CA PHE A 86 4.37 -10.85 -30.57
C PHE A 86 3.68 -10.95 -29.21
N LEU A 87 4.36 -10.55 -28.13
CA LEU A 87 3.81 -10.52 -26.78
C LEU A 87 2.64 -9.52 -26.67
N GLU A 88 2.77 -8.31 -27.22
CA GLU A 88 1.71 -7.31 -27.17
C GLU A 88 0.50 -7.68 -28.03
N ARG A 89 0.72 -8.22 -29.25
CA ARG A 89 -0.35 -8.59 -30.19
C ARG A 89 -1.18 -9.76 -29.67
N ASN A 90 -0.54 -10.80 -29.17
CA ASN A 90 -1.23 -12.03 -28.78
C ASN A 90 -1.69 -12.00 -27.32
N PHE A 91 -1.04 -11.21 -26.46
CA PHE A 91 -1.26 -11.27 -25.01
C PHE A 91 -1.73 -9.94 -24.41
N GLY A 92 -1.82 -8.89 -25.23
CA GLY A 92 -2.26 -7.55 -24.85
C GLY A 92 -1.11 -6.64 -24.42
N LYS A 93 -1.39 -5.33 -24.39
CA LYS A 93 -0.44 -4.37 -23.81
C LYS A 93 -0.27 -4.66 -22.33
N ARG A 94 0.98 -4.70 -21.87
CA ARG A 94 1.32 -4.83 -20.45
C ARG A 94 0.58 -3.76 -19.66
N ASP A 95 -0.20 -4.17 -18.67
CA ASP A 95 -0.68 -3.27 -17.62
C ASP A 95 0.55 -2.83 -16.81
N LEU A 96 1.14 -1.71 -17.23
CA LEU A 96 2.19 -1.05 -16.47
C LEU A 96 1.64 -0.77 -15.08
N THR A 97 2.32 -1.24 -14.04
CA THR A 97 1.94 -0.90 -12.68
C THR A 97 2.00 0.63 -12.52
N GLN A 98 1.14 1.20 -11.67
CA GLN A 98 1.12 2.65 -11.45
C GLN A 98 2.51 3.21 -11.07
N GLU A 99 3.34 2.40 -10.40
CA GLU A 99 4.73 2.74 -10.08
C GLU A 99 5.63 2.83 -11.31
N GLU A 100 5.49 1.94 -12.28
CA GLU A 100 6.26 1.99 -13.53
C GLU A 100 5.83 3.16 -14.42
N ILE A 101 4.53 3.48 -14.42
CA ILE A 101 4.00 4.69 -15.06
C ILE A 101 4.61 5.93 -14.39
N ALA A 102 4.55 6.00 -13.06
CA ALA A 102 5.12 7.11 -12.30
C ALA A 102 6.65 7.25 -12.49
N GLN A 103 7.38 6.14 -12.62
CA GLN A 103 8.83 6.16 -12.90
C GLN A 103 9.13 6.65 -14.32
N LYS A 104 8.35 6.22 -15.33
CA LYS A 104 8.46 6.73 -16.70
C LYS A 104 8.18 8.24 -16.73
N ASP A 105 7.12 8.68 -16.06
CA ASP A 105 6.77 10.10 -15.99
C ASP A 105 7.85 10.91 -15.26
N ARG A 106 8.40 10.41 -14.15
CA ARG A 106 9.53 11.04 -13.46
C ARG A 106 10.76 11.18 -14.35
N LYS A 107 11.14 10.14 -15.10
CA LYS A 107 12.27 10.21 -16.05
C LYS A 107 12.00 11.22 -17.16
N LEU A 108 10.77 11.28 -17.65
CA LEU A 108 10.37 12.22 -18.70
C LEU A 108 10.40 13.67 -18.19
N VAL A 109 9.95 13.91 -16.96
CA VAL A 109 10.07 15.20 -16.26
C VAL A 109 11.53 15.57 -16.04
N GLN A 110 12.36 14.65 -15.53
CA GLN A 110 13.79 14.90 -15.33
C GLN A 110 14.49 15.28 -16.63
N SER A 111 14.25 14.56 -17.72
CA SER A 111 14.83 14.89 -19.04
C SER A 111 14.34 16.26 -19.57
N LYS A 112 13.09 16.65 -19.26
CA LYS A 112 12.57 18.00 -19.57
C LYS A 112 13.27 19.06 -18.73
N VAL A 113 13.43 18.83 -17.42
CA VAL A 113 14.13 19.74 -16.50
C VAL A 113 15.59 19.93 -16.92
N GLU A 114 16.28 18.87 -17.33
CA GLU A 114 17.64 18.96 -17.87
C GLU A 114 17.72 19.76 -19.17
N ARG A 115 16.76 19.58 -20.09
CA ARG A 115 16.69 20.41 -21.31
C ARG A 115 16.44 21.88 -20.99
N ILE A 116 15.60 22.16 -20.00
CA ILE A 116 15.30 23.52 -19.56
C ILE A 116 16.52 24.15 -18.89
N SER A 117 17.17 23.45 -17.94
CA SER A 117 18.35 23.95 -17.25
C SER A 117 19.51 24.19 -18.20
N LYS A 118 19.68 23.34 -19.23
CA LYS A 118 20.67 23.56 -20.28
C LYS A 118 20.39 24.83 -21.09
N LYS A 119 19.12 25.08 -21.45
CA LYS A 119 18.72 26.34 -22.13
C LYS A 119 18.99 27.59 -21.28
N TYR A 120 18.80 27.52 -19.96
CA TYR A 120 19.07 28.66 -19.07
C TYR A 120 20.57 28.89 -18.87
N LYS A 121 21.39 27.83 -18.78
CA LYS A 121 22.85 27.97 -18.72
C LYS A 121 23.47 28.59 -19.98
N GLU A 122 22.85 28.40 -21.14
CA GLU A 122 23.29 29.06 -22.39
C GLU A 122 22.92 30.57 -22.42
N HIS A 123 22.06 31.05 -21.52
CA HIS A 123 21.61 32.44 -21.44
C HIS A 123 22.05 33.20 -20.17
N GLU A 124 22.78 32.57 -19.25
CA GLU A 124 23.47 33.30 -18.18
C GLU A 124 24.65 34.05 -18.80
N GLU A 125 24.45 35.34 -19.09
CA GLU A 125 25.56 36.23 -19.41
C GLU A 125 26.60 36.16 -18.29
N PRO A 126 27.89 35.99 -18.61
CA PRO A 126 28.93 35.87 -17.61
C PRO A 126 28.92 37.13 -16.74
N ILE A 127 28.51 36.97 -15.48
CA ILE A 127 28.53 38.03 -14.48
C ILE A 127 29.98 38.51 -14.42
N THR A 128 30.21 39.70 -14.99
CA THR A 128 31.52 40.35 -15.00
C THR A 128 31.99 40.51 -13.56
N SER A 129 33.22 40.07 -13.32
CA SER A 129 33.93 39.92 -12.06
C SER A 129 33.55 40.90 -10.94
N PRO A 130 33.44 40.40 -9.69
CA PRO A 130 33.22 41.26 -8.54
C PRO A 130 34.40 42.22 -8.34
N ARG A 131 34.03 43.49 -8.13
CA ARG A 131 34.91 44.62 -7.80
C ARG A 131 35.79 44.27 -6.59
N PRO A 132 37.10 44.64 -6.59
CA PRO A 132 38.03 44.26 -5.54
C PRO A 132 37.61 44.80 -4.17
N ALA A 133 37.79 43.95 -3.16
CA ALA A 133 37.45 44.17 -1.76
C ALA A 133 38.24 45.34 -1.16
N ILE A 134 37.54 46.17 -0.40
CA ILE A 134 38.11 47.21 0.46
C ILE A 134 38.50 46.54 1.78
N ASP A 135 39.78 46.66 2.14
CA ASP A 135 40.35 46.25 3.42
C ASP A 135 39.67 46.97 4.61
N GLY A 136 39.27 46.20 5.62
CA GLY A 136 38.73 46.69 6.88
C GLY A 136 38.60 45.55 7.91
N PRO A 137 38.72 45.84 9.23
CA PRO A 137 39.72 45.20 10.07
C PRO A 137 39.27 43.93 10.82
N LYS A 138 40.30 43.13 11.12
CA LYS A 138 40.34 42.01 12.08
C LYS A 138 39.74 42.36 13.43
N GLU A 139 38.86 41.51 13.95
CA GLU A 139 38.74 41.13 15.36
C GLU A 139 37.76 39.94 15.57
N PRO A 140 37.71 39.28 16.74
CA PRO A 140 38.51 38.07 17.00
C PRO A 140 37.67 36.80 17.23
N GLU A 141 38.41 35.69 17.36
CA GLU A 141 37.97 34.32 17.63
C GLU A 141 36.87 34.19 18.69
N GLU A 142 35.73 33.63 18.30
CA GLU A 142 34.70 33.16 19.23
C GLU A 142 34.43 31.66 19.05
N ARG A 143 35.04 30.90 19.98
CA ARG A 143 34.52 29.71 20.66
C ARG A 143 33.64 28.74 19.86
N GLN A 144 34.29 27.63 19.51
CA GLN A 144 33.67 26.33 19.31
C GLN A 144 32.75 25.97 20.50
N ARG A 145 31.43 25.87 20.25
CA ARG A 145 30.51 25.04 21.03
C ARG A 145 29.89 24.00 20.10
N GLY A 146 29.83 22.79 20.64
CA GLY A 146 29.60 21.55 19.92
C GLY A 146 28.26 21.45 19.21
N ASN A 147 28.32 20.64 18.16
CA ASN A 147 27.21 20.12 17.39
C ASN A 147 26.22 19.35 18.28
N GLU A 148 25.01 19.87 18.42
CA GLU A 148 23.82 19.04 18.60
C GLU A 148 23.11 19.02 17.24
N GLY A 149 23.11 17.83 16.61
CA GLY A 149 22.40 17.60 15.36
C GLY A 149 20.91 17.48 15.62
N GLU A 150 20.16 18.54 15.30
CA GLU A 150 18.71 18.46 15.12
C GLU A 150 18.40 17.87 13.74
N ASP A 151 18.12 16.58 13.70
CA ASP A 151 17.43 15.94 12.59
C ASP A 151 16.02 16.51 12.48
N THR A 152 15.79 17.27 11.41
CA THR A 152 14.47 17.78 11.02
C THR A 152 13.65 16.63 10.41
N PRO A 153 12.44 16.30 10.89
CA PRO A 153 11.59 15.34 10.19
C PRO A 153 10.89 16.00 9.00
N ILE A 154 11.11 15.44 7.82
CA ILE A 154 10.36 15.70 6.59
C ILE A 154 8.89 15.32 6.82
N PRO A 155 7.90 16.18 6.49
CA PRO A 155 6.50 15.83 6.63
C PRO A 155 6.09 14.83 5.54
N VAL A 156 5.69 13.62 5.96
CA VAL A 156 5.06 12.63 5.10
C VAL A 156 3.64 13.11 4.76
N GLN A 157 3.41 13.42 3.49
CA GLN A 157 2.08 13.67 2.95
C GLN A 157 1.30 12.34 2.90
N ALA A 158 0.17 12.30 3.59
CA ALA A 158 -0.80 11.21 3.50
C ALA A 158 -1.58 11.30 2.18
N PRO A 159 -1.97 10.17 1.56
CA PRO A 159 -2.82 10.17 0.39
C PRO A 159 -4.26 10.53 0.77
N VAL A 160 -4.85 11.39 -0.04
CA VAL A 160 -6.27 11.77 -0.01
C VAL A 160 -7.06 10.65 -0.66
N GLU A 161 -7.83 9.89 0.12
CA GLU A 161 -8.90 9.06 -0.41
C GLU A 161 -10.12 9.93 -0.71
N ALA A 162 -10.54 9.90 -1.98
CA ALA A 162 -11.88 10.26 -2.42
C ALA A 162 -12.89 9.39 -1.65
N GLY A 163 -13.96 9.90 -1.05
CA GLY A 163 -14.97 10.72 -1.70
C GLY A 163 -16.20 9.85 -1.94
N GLU A 164 -16.84 9.37 -0.87
CA GLU A 164 -18.16 8.74 -0.92
C GLU A 164 -19.22 9.76 -0.51
N SER A 165 -20.11 10.00 -1.47
CA SER A 165 -21.26 10.89 -1.41
C SER A 165 -22.50 10.18 -0.84
N LEU A 166 -23.45 11.01 -0.36
CA LEU A 166 -24.89 10.76 -0.16
C LEU A 166 -25.31 10.29 1.24
N SER A 167 -25.82 11.22 2.06
CA SER A 167 -27.26 11.52 2.13
C SER A 167 -27.56 12.47 3.31
N ASP A 168 -27.79 13.75 3.02
CA ASP A 168 -28.30 14.72 3.99
C ASP A 168 -29.83 14.74 3.91
N ASP A 169 -30.48 14.18 4.92
CA ASP A 169 -31.90 14.37 5.22
C ASP A 169 -32.03 15.64 6.08
N LYS A 170 -32.53 16.73 5.50
CA LYS A 170 -32.90 17.94 6.24
C LYS A 170 -34.40 18.22 6.12
N PRO A 171 -35.10 18.51 7.22
CA PRO A 171 -36.49 18.90 7.19
C PRO A 171 -36.64 20.36 6.71
N LYS A 172 -37.60 20.57 5.80
CA LYS A 172 -38.06 21.90 5.34
C LYS A 172 -38.57 22.74 6.52
N PRO A 173 -38.18 24.02 6.66
CA PRO A 173 -38.95 24.96 7.47
C PRO A 173 -40.15 25.46 6.67
N ALA A 174 -41.32 25.50 7.32
CA ALA A 174 -42.51 26.13 6.80
C ALA A 174 -42.36 27.65 6.91
N GLU A 175 -42.05 28.31 5.80
CA GLU A 175 -42.17 29.76 5.67
C GLU A 175 -43.66 30.12 5.65
N ALA A 176 -44.17 30.54 6.82
CA ALA A 176 -45.43 31.23 6.92
C ALA A 176 -45.23 32.65 6.38
N SER A 177 -45.82 32.89 5.21
CA SER A 177 -45.79 34.17 4.51
C SER A 177 -46.46 35.27 5.34
N ILE A 178 -45.68 36.30 5.66
CA ILE A 178 -46.11 37.55 6.30
C ILE A 178 -47.03 38.38 5.38
N ASP A 179 -47.15 38.02 4.09
CA ASP A 179 -47.98 38.75 3.12
C ASP A 179 -49.50 38.51 3.28
N ASP A 180 -49.93 37.46 3.99
CA ASP A 180 -51.36 37.19 4.22
C ASP A 180 -51.97 38.01 5.37
N GLU A 181 -51.15 38.59 6.26
CA GLU A 181 -51.66 39.36 7.41
C GLU A 181 -51.93 40.84 7.08
N ILE A 182 -51.22 41.41 6.08
CA ILE A 182 -51.45 42.79 5.62
C ILE A 182 -52.74 42.91 4.80
N LYS A 183 -53.19 41.84 4.13
CA LYS A 183 -54.46 41.84 3.37
C LYS A 183 -55.71 41.77 4.25
N LYS A 184 -55.62 41.37 5.53
CA LYS A 184 -56.79 41.26 6.43
C LYS A 184 -57.17 42.57 7.13
N MET A 185 -56.31 43.58 7.17
CA MET A 185 -56.65 44.87 7.78
C MET A 185 -57.30 45.88 6.82
N ALA A 186 -57.29 45.61 5.50
CA ALA A 186 -57.84 46.53 4.50
C ALA A 186 -59.36 46.39 4.24
N THR A 187 -60.06 45.44 4.87
CA THR A 187 -61.48 45.14 4.60
C THR A 187 -62.44 45.44 5.77
N ARG A 188 -62.11 46.38 6.66
CA ARG A 188 -62.98 46.69 7.82
C ARG A 188 -63.21 48.17 8.10
N ILE A 189 -63.30 48.99 7.05
CA ILE A 189 -63.82 50.36 7.13
C ILE A 189 -64.77 50.57 5.95
N GLY A 190 -66.07 50.39 6.18
CA GLY A 190 -67.09 50.66 5.16
C GLY A 190 -68.45 50.10 5.52
N SER A 191 -69.22 50.87 6.31
CA SER A 191 -70.64 50.76 6.69
C SER A 191 -70.72 51.11 8.18
N ASP A 192 -71.31 52.20 8.68
CA ASP A 192 -72.50 52.92 8.26
C ASP A 192 -72.42 54.36 8.75
N SER A 193 -72.73 55.30 7.86
CA SER A 193 -73.00 56.70 8.19
C SER A 193 -74.34 57.06 7.54
N SER A 194 -75.41 56.73 8.26
CA SER A 194 -76.77 57.11 7.96
C SER A 194 -77.23 58.10 9.01
N GLU A 195 -76.94 59.39 8.84
CA GLU A 195 -77.68 60.46 9.51
C GLU A 195 -77.23 61.83 8.98
N SER A 196 -77.97 62.36 8.02
CA SER A 196 -78.01 63.80 7.71
C SER A 196 -79.28 64.08 6.93
N ARG A 197 -80.41 64.08 7.66
CA ARG A 197 -81.69 64.59 7.16
C ARG A 197 -82.18 65.64 8.15
N ALA A 198 -82.62 66.76 7.59
CA ALA A 198 -83.36 67.85 8.22
C ALA A 198 -82.57 68.78 9.16
N THR A 199 -82.30 69.99 8.66
CA THR A 199 -82.88 71.21 9.27
C THR A 199 -82.84 72.31 8.22
N ALA A 200 -84.01 72.54 7.60
CA ALA A 200 -84.25 73.63 6.68
C ALA A 200 -85.34 74.51 7.31
N PHE A 201 -85.08 75.83 7.31
CA PHE A 201 -86.03 76.91 7.52
C PHE A 201 -86.68 77.08 8.90
N GLU A 202 -86.30 78.16 9.59
CA GLU A 202 -87.22 79.26 9.90
C GLU A 202 -86.41 80.55 10.18
N LYS A 203 -86.20 81.36 9.14
CA LYS A 203 -85.77 82.76 9.30
C LYS A 203 -87.03 83.63 9.20
N LYS A 204 -87.66 83.95 10.33
CA LYS A 204 -88.65 85.02 10.44
C LYS A 204 -87.96 86.30 10.91
N ASN A 205 -88.14 87.35 10.12
CA ASN A 205 -88.06 88.78 10.44
C ASN A 205 -86.97 89.21 11.44
N LEU A 206 -85.74 89.32 10.95
CA LEU A 206 -84.66 90.11 11.57
C LEU A 206 -84.32 91.28 10.64
N THR A 207 -84.23 92.46 11.22
CA THR A 207 -83.97 93.75 10.55
C THR A 207 -82.52 93.84 10.07
N SER A 208 -82.24 94.77 9.14
CA SER A 208 -80.95 94.86 8.42
C SER A 208 -79.75 94.95 9.36
N ASP A 209 -79.88 95.68 10.47
CA ASP A 209 -78.81 95.90 11.44
C ASP A 209 -78.57 94.66 12.33
N GLU A 210 -79.57 93.81 12.53
CA GLU A 210 -79.45 92.57 13.32
C GLU A 210 -78.83 91.42 12.52
N ARG A 211 -78.93 91.44 11.17
CA ARG A 211 -78.27 90.46 10.30
C ARG A 211 -76.76 90.69 10.23
N GLU A 212 -76.33 91.95 10.24
CA GLU A 212 -74.91 92.30 10.19
C GLU A 212 -74.19 91.91 11.48
N VAL A 213 -74.81 92.15 12.65
CA VAL A 213 -74.28 91.71 13.95
C VAL A 213 -74.28 90.19 14.09
N MET A 214 -75.32 89.48 13.62
CA MET A 214 -75.35 88.01 13.63
C MET A 214 -74.32 87.37 12.68
N ASP A 215 -74.08 87.97 11.52
CA ASP A 215 -73.06 87.49 10.59
C ASP A 215 -71.63 87.82 11.06
N GLU A 216 -71.43 88.92 11.81
CA GLU A 216 -70.17 89.26 12.49
C GLU A 216 -69.90 88.30 13.67
N VAL A 217 -70.90 88.07 14.54
CA VAL A 217 -70.81 87.12 15.67
C VAL A 217 -70.60 85.69 15.18
N LYS A 218 -71.25 85.27 14.09
CA LYS A 218 -70.98 83.97 13.47
C LYS A 218 -69.60 83.88 12.84
N ARG A 219 -69.05 84.95 12.26
CA ARG A 219 -67.68 84.97 11.75
C ARG A 219 -66.64 84.94 12.86
N GLU A 220 -66.87 85.63 13.97
CA GLU A 220 -66.04 85.59 15.17
C GLU A 220 -66.12 84.19 15.84
N GLN A 221 -67.31 83.63 16.02
CA GLN A 221 -67.49 82.27 16.54
C GLN A 221 -66.87 81.20 15.64
N LEU A 222 -67.01 81.31 14.30
CA LEU A 222 -66.36 80.39 13.36
C LEU A 222 -64.84 80.54 13.35
N LYS A 223 -64.29 81.73 13.66
CA LYS A 223 -62.84 81.92 13.81
C LYS A 223 -62.34 81.31 15.12
N THR A 224 -63.06 81.50 16.23
CA THR A 224 -62.69 80.90 17.52
C THR A 224 -62.86 79.38 17.52
N ASP A 225 -63.93 78.85 16.93
CA ASP A 225 -64.16 77.39 16.83
C ASP A 225 -63.17 76.72 15.87
N ASN A 226 -62.75 77.40 14.79
CA ASN A 226 -61.67 76.88 13.93
C ASN A 226 -60.30 76.93 14.60
N LEU A 227 -60.00 77.97 15.39
CA LEU A 227 -58.76 78.04 16.16
C LEU A 227 -58.72 76.94 17.26
N LEU A 228 -59.82 76.74 17.96
CA LEU A 228 -59.95 75.71 18.99
C LEU A 228 -59.87 74.29 18.40
N ASN A 229 -60.50 74.05 17.24
CA ASN A 229 -60.38 72.79 16.51
C ASN A 229 -58.95 72.55 15.98
N VAL A 230 -58.27 73.57 15.48
CA VAL A 230 -56.88 73.44 15.01
C VAL A 230 -55.92 73.15 16.17
N GLU A 231 -56.12 73.75 17.35
CA GLU A 231 -55.36 73.40 18.55
C GLU A 231 -55.67 71.99 19.06
N GLN A 232 -56.94 71.59 19.09
CA GLN A 232 -57.32 70.22 19.48
C GLN A 232 -56.74 69.16 18.52
N VAL A 233 -56.73 69.42 17.21
CA VAL A 233 -56.13 68.52 16.22
C VAL A 233 -54.61 68.43 16.42
N LYS A 234 -53.92 69.54 16.72
CA LYS A 234 -52.48 69.52 17.01
C LYS A 234 -52.15 68.74 18.28
N ILE A 235 -52.96 68.87 19.33
CA ILE A 235 -52.79 68.12 20.58
C ILE A 235 -53.01 66.61 20.32
N LEU A 236 -54.07 66.24 19.59
CA LEU A 236 -54.33 64.85 19.23
C LEU A 236 -53.24 64.25 18.35
N ASP A 237 -52.66 65.02 17.42
CA ASP A 237 -51.58 64.55 16.55
C ASP A 237 -50.27 64.39 17.34
N GLN A 238 -49.99 65.27 18.31
CA GLN A 238 -48.88 65.11 19.26
C GLN A 238 -49.06 63.87 20.14
N GLU A 239 -50.23 63.67 20.75
CA GLU A 239 -50.51 62.47 21.56
C GLU A 239 -50.41 61.19 20.72
N LYS A 240 -50.83 61.23 19.45
CA LYS A 240 -50.71 60.10 18.52
C LYS A 240 -49.25 59.81 18.19
N GLN A 241 -48.43 60.83 17.96
CA GLN A 241 -46.99 60.67 17.73
C GLN A 241 -46.27 60.13 18.96
N GLU A 242 -46.63 60.58 20.16
CA GLU A 242 -46.06 60.06 21.41
C GLU A 242 -46.43 58.60 21.65
N LYS A 243 -47.71 58.22 21.43
CA LYS A 243 -48.15 56.82 21.50
C LYS A 243 -47.43 55.93 20.49
N LEU A 244 -47.19 56.42 19.28
CA LEU A 244 -46.42 55.69 18.26
C LEU A 244 -44.96 55.48 18.70
N LYS A 245 -44.30 56.51 19.23
CA LYS A 245 -42.93 56.40 19.77
C LYS A 245 -42.85 55.44 20.95
N GLN A 246 -43.86 55.44 21.83
CA GLN A 246 -43.95 54.49 22.94
C GLN A 246 -44.08 53.05 22.42
N LEU A 247 -44.99 52.80 21.48
CA LEU A 247 -45.16 51.47 20.86
C LEU A 247 -43.90 51.00 20.11
N GLU A 248 -43.20 51.91 19.42
CA GLU A 248 -41.93 51.59 18.75
C GLU A 248 -40.84 51.24 19.76
N SER A 249 -40.70 52.00 20.85
CA SER A 249 -39.70 51.68 21.89
C SER A 249 -39.99 50.36 22.61
N GLU A 250 -41.26 50.04 22.86
CA GLU A 250 -41.66 48.72 23.39
C GLU A 250 -41.37 47.58 22.40
N ARG A 251 -41.60 47.79 21.10
CA ARG A 251 -41.27 46.81 20.06
C ARG A 251 -39.77 46.57 19.97
N ILE A 252 -38.96 47.62 20.00
CA ILE A 252 -37.49 47.52 19.99
C ILE A 252 -37.01 46.74 21.22
N LYS A 253 -37.53 47.08 22.41
CA LYS A 253 -37.17 46.38 23.65
C LYS A 253 -37.51 44.89 23.61
N LYS A 254 -38.70 44.53 23.11
CA LYS A 254 -39.09 43.10 22.92
C LYS A 254 -38.17 42.38 21.94
N LEU A 255 -37.83 43.02 20.81
CA LEU A 255 -36.91 42.45 19.83
C LEU A 255 -35.50 42.27 20.39
N GLU A 256 -35.01 43.19 21.23
CA GLU A 256 -33.71 43.06 21.90
C GLU A 256 -33.72 41.91 22.93
N GLU A 257 -34.80 41.78 23.71
CA GLU A 257 -34.97 40.65 24.64
C GLU A 257 -35.05 39.30 23.91
N GLU A 258 -35.75 39.22 22.78
CA GLU A 258 -35.81 38.02 21.94
C GLU A 258 -34.45 37.70 21.30
N LYS A 259 -33.75 38.70 20.75
CA LYS A 259 -32.38 38.52 20.24
C LYS A 259 -31.43 38.02 21.32
N GLY A 260 -31.54 38.54 22.55
CA GLY A 260 -30.76 38.07 23.69
C GLY A 260 -31.06 36.61 24.06
N LYS A 261 -32.32 36.19 24.02
CA LYS A 261 -32.70 34.78 24.25
C LYS A 261 -32.17 33.86 23.15
N VAL A 262 -32.28 34.28 21.88
CA VAL A 262 -31.76 33.51 20.73
C VAL A 262 -30.23 33.37 20.83
N ALA A 263 -29.51 34.46 21.16
CA ALA A 263 -28.07 34.42 21.33
C ALA A 263 -27.63 33.43 22.42
N ARG A 264 -28.30 33.43 23.59
CA ARG A 264 -27.99 32.48 24.68
C ARG A 264 -28.29 31.03 24.29
N MET A 265 -29.40 30.77 23.61
CA MET A 265 -29.71 29.42 23.11
C MET A 265 -28.69 28.94 22.07
N GLU A 266 -28.19 29.84 21.23
CA GLU A 266 -27.16 29.53 20.25
C GLU A 266 -25.80 29.26 20.92
N GLU A 267 -25.41 30.05 21.93
CA GLU A 267 -24.22 29.79 22.75
C GLU A 267 -24.30 28.43 23.47
N ASP A 268 -25.45 28.10 24.05
CA ASP A 268 -25.69 26.78 24.67
C ASP A 268 -25.63 25.63 23.64
N ARG A 269 -26.06 25.88 22.40
CA ARG A 269 -25.97 24.89 21.32
C ARG A 269 -24.52 24.67 20.90
N VAL A 270 -23.77 25.75 20.70
CA VAL A 270 -22.36 25.72 20.29
C VAL A 270 -21.48 25.07 21.37
N THR A 271 -21.73 25.36 22.65
CA THR A 271 -21.00 24.73 23.76
C THR A 271 -21.26 23.22 23.83
N LYS A 272 -22.52 22.78 23.73
CA LYS A 272 -22.86 21.34 23.67
C LYS A 272 -22.25 20.63 22.47
N GLU A 273 -22.26 21.27 21.30
CA GLU A 273 -21.63 20.71 20.09
C GLU A 273 -20.11 20.59 20.26
N ARG A 274 -19.47 21.59 20.85
CA ARG A 274 -18.04 21.56 21.16
C ARG A 274 -17.68 20.43 22.12
N GLU A 275 -18.43 20.26 23.21
CA GLU A 275 -18.23 19.16 24.17
C GLU A 275 -18.44 17.79 23.52
N PHE A 276 -19.42 17.66 22.63
CA PHE A 276 -19.65 16.43 21.87
C PHE A 276 -18.47 16.09 20.97
N LEU A 277 -17.97 17.07 20.20
CA LEU A 277 -16.83 16.89 19.32
C LEU A 277 -15.55 16.58 20.09
N GLU A 278 -15.31 17.23 21.22
CA GLU A 278 -14.15 16.96 22.08
C GLU A 278 -14.18 15.54 22.66
N ASN A 279 -15.35 15.09 23.13
CA ASN A 279 -15.53 13.71 23.58
C ASN A 279 -15.36 12.70 22.45
N LYS A 280 -15.84 12.99 21.24
CA LYS A 280 -15.64 12.15 20.05
C LYS A 280 -14.15 12.03 19.70
N LEU A 281 -13.45 13.15 19.64
CA LEU A 281 -12.01 13.19 19.37
C LEU A 281 -11.20 12.45 20.45
N ARG A 282 -11.60 12.55 21.72
CA ARG A 282 -10.94 11.82 22.82
C ARG A 282 -11.09 10.31 22.64
N LYS A 283 -12.30 9.83 22.34
CA LYS A 283 -12.56 8.40 22.08
C LYS A 283 -11.77 7.88 20.88
N GLU A 284 -11.68 8.66 19.82
CA GLU A 284 -10.91 8.31 18.62
C GLU A 284 -9.41 8.22 18.91
N LYS A 285 -8.85 9.18 19.67
CA LYS A 285 -7.46 9.13 20.13
C LYS A 285 -7.18 7.93 21.04
N GLU A 286 -8.10 7.60 21.94
CA GLU A 286 -7.99 6.42 22.80
C GLU A 286 -8.00 5.13 21.98
N ALA A 287 -8.89 5.01 20.98
CA ALA A 287 -8.95 3.87 20.06
C ALA A 287 -7.65 3.73 19.24
N MET A 288 -7.16 4.82 18.66
CA MET A 288 -5.90 4.83 17.90
C MET A 288 -4.70 4.45 18.79
N MET A 289 -4.65 4.90 20.04
CA MET A 289 -3.60 4.49 20.97
C MET A 289 -3.68 3.00 21.34
N GLN A 290 -4.89 2.45 21.50
CA GLN A 290 -5.07 1.02 21.75
C GLN A 290 -4.64 0.19 20.54
N GLU A 291 -5.00 0.61 19.33
CA GLU A 291 -4.58 -0.04 18.08
C GLU A 291 -3.06 -0.02 17.93
N ARG A 292 -2.41 1.13 18.20
CA ARG A 292 -0.95 1.25 18.17
C ARG A 292 -0.28 0.33 19.18
N LYS A 293 -0.83 0.19 20.39
CA LYS A 293 -0.33 -0.75 21.41
C LYS A 293 -0.46 -2.20 20.95
N ALA A 294 -1.61 -2.58 20.41
CA ALA A 294 -1.86 -3.93 19.88
C ALA A 294 -0.90 -4.26 18.72
N LEU A 295 -0.65 -3.31 17.82
CA LEU A 295 0.30 -3.49 16.73
C LEU A 295 1.74 -3.62 17.25
N GLN A 296 2.13 -2.85 18.27
CA GLN A 296 3.43 -2.97 18.90
C GLN A 296 3.63 -4.32 19.61
N GLU A 297 2.58 -4.86 20.24
CA GLU A 297 2.62 -6.21 20.84
C GLU A 297 2.74 -7.31 19.78
N LYS A 298 1.98 -7.21 18.68
CA LYS A 298 2.10 -8.14 17.53
C LYS A 298 3.51 -8.14 16.95
N LEU A 299 4.12 -6.96 16.75
CA LEU A 299 5.50 -6.85 16.27
C LEU A 299 6.50 -7.51 17.22
N LYS A 300 6.33 -7.33 18.54
CA LYS A 300 7.18 -8.01 19.55
C LYS A 300 7.00 -9.52 19.53
N GLU A 301 5.80 -10.03 19.31
CA GLU A 301 5.54 -11.47 19.20
C GLU A 301 6.16 -12.05 17.93
N GLU A 302 6.03 -11.36 16.80
CA GLU A 302 6.65 -11.77 15.53
C GLU A 302 8.18 -11.76 15.60
N GLU A 303 8.78 -10.74 16.24
CA GLU A 303 10.22 -10.67 16.47
C GLU A 303 10.70 -11.84 17.33
N LYS A 304 9.98 -12.20 18.40
CA LYS A 304 10.28 -13.40 19.22
C LYS A 304 10.19 -14.69 18.40
N LYS A 305 9.19 -14.85 17.55
CA LYS A 305 9.06 -16.03 16.67
C LYS A 305 10.24 -16.12 15.70
N ARG A 306 10.66 -14.98 15.14
CA ARG A 306 11.82 -14.92 14.25
C ARG A 306 13.12 -15.26 14.98
N GLN A 307 13.32 -14.79 16.21
CA GLN A 307 14.48 -15.15 17.04
C GLN A 307 14.51 -16.65 17.33
N LEU A 308 13.38 -17.24 17.72
CA LEU A 308 13.28 -18.68 17.98
C LEU A 308 13.57 -19.52 16.72
N GLN A 309 13.14 -19.07 15.54
CA GLN A 309 13.43 -19.74 14.29
C GLN A 309 14.94 -19.70 13.95
N LEU A 310 15.59 -18.56 14.16
CA LEU A 310 17.03 -18.43 13.97
C LEU A 310 17.85 -19.30 14.93
N GLU A 311 17.38 -19.44 16.18
CA GLU A 311 18.00 -20.32 17.17
C GLU A 311 17.89 -21.79 16.76
N ARG A 312 16.71 -22.25 16.33
CA ARG A 312 16.53 -23.61 15.79
C ARG A 312 17.40 -23.88 14.57
N GLU A 313 17.47 -22.95 13.61
CA GLU A 313 18.36 -23.09 12.45
C GLU A 313 19.83 -23.17 12.86
N ARG A 314 20.23 -22.46 13.91
CA ARG A 314 21.59 -22.52 14.45
C ARG A 314 21.87 -23.87 15.10
N GLU A 315 20.96 -24.36 15.93
CA GLU A 315 21.05 -25.69 16.55
C GLU A 315 21.12 -26.80 15.50
N GLU A 316 20.29 -26.74 14.45
CA GLU A 316 20.34 -27.71 13.34
C GLU A 316 21.68 -27.65 12.58
N ARG A 317 22.24 -26.45 12.36
CA ARG A 317 23.56 -26.32 11.73
C ARG A 317 24.67 -26.85 12.62
N GLU A 318 24.60 -26.61 13.93
CA GLU A 318 25.56 -27.14 14.90
C GLU A 318 25.45 -28.67 15.00
N ALA A 319 24.24 -29.23 15.02
CA ALA A 319 24.00 -30.67 14.97
C ALA A 319 24.57 -31.32 13.69
N ARG A 320 24.32 -30.73 12.50
CA ARG A 320 24.90 -31.22 11.24
C ARG A 320 26.42 -31.15 11.22
N LYS A 321 27.00 -30.11 11.83
CA LYS A 321 28.47 -30.02 11.97
C LYS A 321 29.00 -31.10 12.90
N GLN A 322 28.32 -31.36 14.01
CA GLN A 322 28.69 -32.42 14.95
C GLN A 322 28.62 -33.79 14.29
N GLU A 323 27.52 -34.11 13.59
CA GLU A 323 27.36 -35.36 12.85
C GLU A 323 28.46 -35.55 11.80
N LYS A 324 28.83 -34.49 11.08
CA LYS A 324 29.95 -34.52 10.13
C LYS A 324 31.29 -34.79 10.81
N MET A 325 31.55 -34.16 11.96
CA MET A 325 32.77 -34.43 12.74
C MET A 325 32.80 -35.87 13.26
N ASP A 326 31.68 -36.36 13.79
CA ASP A 326 31.56 -37.73 14.30
C ASP A 326 31.74 -38.77 13.18
N PHE A 327 31.26 -38.46 11.96
CA PHE A 327 31.50 -39.29 10.78
C PHE A 327 32.98 -39.31 10.36
N GLU A 328 33.65 -38.15 10.32
CA GLU A 328 35.09 -38.10 9.99
C GLU A 328 35.96 -38.79 11.07
N MET A 329 35.59 -38.66 12.34
CA MET A 329 36.26 -39.39 13.44
C MET A 329 36.08 -40.90 13.29
N ARG A 330 34.85 -41.36 13.03
CA ARG A 330 34.60 -42.78 12.72
C ARG A 330 35.44 -43.24 11.53
N LYS A 331 35.49 -42.47 10.45
CA LYS A 331 36.32 -42.78 9.27
C LYS A 331 37.81 -42.96 9.63
N ILE A 332 38.35 -42.15 10.53
CA ILE A 332 39.73 -42.28 11.02
C ILE A 332 39.92 -43.56 11.82
N ASP A 333 39.06 -43.81 12.81
CA ASP A 333 39.12 -45.03 13.64
C ASP A 333 39.01 -46.29 12.79
N LEU A 334 38.12 -46.25 11.79
CA LEU A 334 37.92 -47.34 10.86
C LEU A 334 39.15 -47.57 9.97
N ARG A 335 39.76 -46.51 9.42
CA ARG A 335 41.05 -46.62 8.71
C ARG A 335 42.14 -47.24 9.56
N MET A 336 42.22 -46.86 10.84
CA MET A 336 43.19 -47.43 11.77
C MET A 336 42.94 -48.92 11.99
N LYS A 337 41.68 -49.32 12.16
CA LYS A 337 41.30 -50.74 12.33
C LYS A 337 41.66 -51.58 11.09
N ILE A 338 41.31 -51.11 9.89
CA ILE A 338 41.62 -51.84 8.64
C ILE A 338 43.14 -51.93 8.44
N ARG A 339 43.90 -50.85 8.68
CA ARG A 339 45.36 -50.87 8.57
C ARG A 339 46.02 -51.79 9.61
N GLY A 340 45.45 -51.90 10.80
CA GLY A 340 45.96 -52.77 11.87
C GLY A 340 45.71 -54.25 11.60
N GLU A 341 44.52 -54.62 11.11
CA GLU A 341 44.20 -56.00 10.74
C GLU A 341 44.81 -56.41 9.39
N GLY A 342 45.06 -55.44 8.49
CA GLY A 342 45.51 -55.67 7.12
C GLY A 342 44.42 -56.31 6.25
N VAL A 343 44.79 -56.71 5.03
CA VAL A 343 43.93 -57.50 4.12
C VAL A 343 44.42 -58.94 3.98
N ASP A 344 45.25 -59.39 4.91
CA ASP A 344 45.87 -60.72 4.87
C ASP A 344 44.88 -61.86 5.11
N TYR A 345 43.75 -61.56 5.75
CA TYR A 345 42.67 -62.51 5.96
C TYR A 345 41.84 -62.79 4.70
N ILE A 346 41.99 -61.97 3.64
CA ILE A 346 41.31 -62.16 2.36
C ILE A 346 42.21 -63.07 1.51
N PRO A 347 41.85 -64.35 1.31
CA PRO A 347 42.68 -65.27 0.54
C PRO A 347 42.80 -64.79 -0.90
N SER A 348 43.98 -64.96 -1.52
CA SER A 348 44.12 -64.75 -2.95
C SER A 348 43.24 -65.77 -3.70
N PRO A 349 42.44 -65.33 -4.68
CA PRO A 349 41.70 -66.24 -5.55
C PRO A 349 42.68 -67.16 -6.31
N ALA A 350 42.25 -68.38 -6.63
CA ALA A 350 43.01 -69.22 -7.55
C ALA A 350 43.02 -68.58 -8.95
N GLU A 351 43.96 -68.99 -9.82
CA GLU A 351 44.02 -68.49 -11.21
C GLU A 351 42.64 -68.64 -11.89
N ASN A 352 42.07 -67.52 -12.33
CA ASN A 352 40.74 -67.40 -12.95
C ASN A 352 39.53 -67.64 -12.02
N GLU A 353 39.71 -67.73 -10.70
CA GLU A 353 38.60 -67.72 -9.75
C GLU A 353 38.12 -66.28 -9.50
N GLN A 354 36.80 -66.08 -9.45
CA GLN A 354 36.19 -64.81 -9.07
C GLN A 354 35.54 -64.98 -7.70
N ILE A 355 35.97 -64.19 -6.72
CA ILE A 355 35.42 -64.27 -5.37
C ILE A 355 34.67 -62.98 -5.06
N LEU A 356 33.37 -63.11 -4.77
CA LEU A 356 32.53 -62.02 -4.33
C LEU A 356 32.57 -61.92 -2.80
N TYR A 357 32.85 -60.74 -2.30
CA TYR A 357 32.80 -60.38 -0.89
C TYR A 357 31.69 -59.37 -0.66
N ARG A 358 30.96 -59.53 0.45
CA ARG A 358 30.06 -58.53 1.00
C ARG A 358 30.77 -57.85 2.16
N ILE A 359 30.67 -56.54 2.26
CA ILE A 359 31.22 -55.82 3.41
C ILE A 359 30.21 -55.84 4.55
N GLU A 360 30.62 -56.37 5.70
CA GLU A 360 29.85 -56.38 6.94
C GLU A 360 30.74 -55.95 8.10
N ASP A 361 30.33 -54.91 8.84
CA ASP A 361 31.07 -54.37 9.99
C ASP A 361 32.55 -54.07 9.69
N GLY A 362 32.81 -53.63 8.46
CA GLY A 362 34.15 -53.30 7.96
C GLY A 362 35.03 -54.49 7.59
N LYS A 363 34.45 -55.70 7.48
CA LYS A 363 35.16 -56.90 7.03
C LYS A 363 34.61 -57.41 5.71
N ALA A 364 35.50 -57.85 4.83
CA ALA A 364 35.13 -58.54 3.61
C ALA A 364 34.74 -59.99 3.93
N VAL A 365 33.45 -60.29 3.86
CA VAL A 365 32.91 -61.63 4.10
C VAL A 365 32.61 -62.28 2.75
N ARG A 366 33.25 -63.41 2.45
CA ARG A 366 32.99 -64.17 1.21
C ARG A 366 31.51 -64.52 1.12
N CYS A 367 30.91 -64.33 -0.03
CA CYS A 367 29.48 -64.43 -0.24
C CYS A 367 29.19 -65.13 -1.57
N ASP A 368 28.46 -66.24 -1.52
CA ASP A 368 28.08 -67.03 -2.70
C ASP A 368 26.66 -66.67 -3.19
N THR A 369 26.22 -65.43 -2.98
CA THR A 369 24.89 -64.99 -3.43
C THR A 369 24.80 -64.93 -4.95
N LYS A 370 23.67 -65.36 -5.51
CA LYS A 370 23.34 -65.16 -6.93
C LYS A 370 22.73 -63.78 -7.21
N VAL A 371 22.32 -63.08 -6.16
CA VAL A 371 21.60 -61.79 -6.26
C VAL A 371 22.30 -60.76 -5.39
N ILE A 372 22.72 -59.68 -6.04
CA ILE A 372 23.33 -58.52 -5.39
C ILE A 372 22.18 -57.57 -4.99
N THR A 373 22.15 -57.11 -3.73
CA THR A 373 21.06 -56.28 -3.19
C THR A 373 21.44 -54.81 -3.12
N SER A 374 20.49 -53.91 -3.37
CA SER A 374 20.74 -52.45 -3.36
C SER A 374 21.15 -51.89 -2.00
N GLY A 375 20.96 -52.62 -0.90
CA GLY A 375 21.24 -52.15 0.46
C GLY A 375 22.67 -52.40 0.96
N MET A 376 23.54 -52.99 0.15
CA MET A 376 24.87 -53.45 0.62
C MET A 376 25.97 -53.01 -0.34
N ALA A 377 27.22 -53.02 0.16
CA ALA A 377 28.40 -52.84 -0.66
C ALA A 377 29.13 -54.17 -0.85
N TYR A 378 29.62 -54.39 -2.06
CA TYR A 378 30.26 -55.64 -2.47
C TYR A 378 31.59 -55.36 -3.15
N LEU A 379 32.49 -56.34 -3.06
CA LEU A 379 33.82 -56.33 -3.65
C LEU A 379 34.01 -57.63 -4.42
N LEU A 380 34.24 -57.54 -5.73
CA LEU A 380 34.52 -58.68 -6.59
C LEU A 380 36.02 -58.71 -6.89
N ASP A 381 36.66 -59.79 -6.44
CA ASP A 381 38.09 -60.02 -6.53
C ASP A 381 38.39 -61.03 -7.65
N MET A 382 39.16 -60.61 -8.65
CA MET A 382 39.51 -61.40 -9.84
C MET A 382 41.02 -61.62 -9.98
N ASP A 383 41.77 -61.51 -8.89
CA ASP A 383 43.25 -61.57 -8.83
C ASP A 383 43.94 -60.33 -9.42
N ASP A 384 43.82 -60.10 -10.73
CA ASP A 384 44.45 -58.99 -11.46
C ASP A 384 43.65 -57.67 -11.39
N ARG A 385 42.39 -57.78 -10.99
CA ARG A 385 41.44 -56.68 -10.88
C ARG A 385 40.54 -56.83 -9.66
N VAL A 386 40.29 -55.71 -9.00
CA VAL A 386 39.29 -55.59 -7.94
C VAL A 386 38.19 -54.64 -8.40
N ILE A 387 36.94 -55.12 -8.40
CA ILE A 387 35.77 -54.31 -8.72
C ILE A 387 34.99 -54.02 -7.43
N THR A 388 34.75 -52.75 -7.15
CA THR A 388 33.83 -52.35 -6.07
C THR A 388 32.45 -52.04 -6.62
N TRP A 389 31.42 -52.43 -5.86
CA TRP A 389 30.02 -52.19 -6.19
C TRP A 389 29.29 -51.60 -4.99
N TYR A 390 28.62 -50.48 -5.20
CA TYR A 390 27.83 -49.80 -4.17
C TYR A 390 26.35 -49.90 -4.51
N GLY A 391 25.59 -50.60 -3.67
CA GLY A 391 24.15 -50.56 -3.74
C GLY A 391 23.62 -49.15 -3.44
N ARG A 392 22.49 -48.78 -4.05
CA ARG A 392 21.82 -47.48 -3.89
C ARG A 392 21.56 -47.09 -2.43
N ASP A 393 21.23 -48.06 -1.60
CA ASP A 393 20.89 -47.91 -0.19
C ASP A 393 22.02 -48.39 0.73
N ALA A 394 23.20 -48.68 0.17
CA ALA A 394 24.38 -49.06 0.95
C ALA A 394 24.81 -47.90 1.86
N SER A 395 25.11 -48.22 3.12
CA SER A 395 25.53 -47.20 4.08
C SER A 395 26.83 -46.52 3.62
N LEU A 396 27.01 -45.23 3.95
CA LEU A 396 28.25 -44.52 3.64
C LEU A 396 29.47 -45.18 4.27
N GLU A 397 29.28 -45.85 5.42
CA GLU A 397 30.32 -46.62 6.08
C GLU A 397 30.74 -47.81 5.22
N ASP A 398 29.79 -48.62 4.73
CA ASP A 398 30.08 -49.79 3.89
C ASP A 398 30.74 -49.40 2.56
N GLN A 399 30.27 -48.33 1.92
CA GLN A 399 30.89 -47.78 0.70
C GLN A 399 32.35 -47.37 0.95
N PHE A 400 32.59 -46.73 2.09
CA PHE A 400 33.92 -46.31 2.51
C PHE A 400 34.84 -47.51 2.79
N PHE A 401 34.36 -48.52 3.53
CA PHE A 401 35.11 -49.75 3.81
C PHE A 401 35.48 -50.51 2.55
N THR A 402 34.51 -50.67 1.66
CA THR A 402 34.72 -51.34 0.37
C THR A 402 35.83 -50.64 -0.42
N SER A 403 35.82 -49.31 -0.44
CA SER A 403 36.85 -48.50 -1.11
C SER A 403 38.24 -48.66 -0.49
N GLU A 404 38.35 -48.66 0.84
CA GLU A 404 39.64 -48.79 1.53
C GLU A 404 40.20 -50.22 1.42
N ILE A 405 39.35 -51.25 1.54
CA ILE A 405 39.76 -52.66 1.35
C ILE A 405 40.27 -52.87 -0.09
N ALA A 406 39.57 -52.35 -1.10
CA ALA A 406 39.98 -52.45 -2.49
C ALA A 406 41.37 -51.81 -2.74
N LYS A 407 41.63 -50.63 -2.18
CA LYS A 407 42.95 -49.97 -2.26
C LYS A 407 44.07 -50.74 -1.57
N LEU A 408 43.76 -51.42 -0.46
CA LEU A 408 44.75 -52.25 0.23
C LEU A 408 45.04 -53.53 -0.56
N LEU A 409 44.03 -54.13 -1.20
CA LEU A 409 44.22 -55.26 -2.10
C LEU A 409 45.04 -54.87 -3.34
N GLU A 410 44.77 -53.71 -3.94
CA GLU A 410 45.57 -53.11 -5.03
C GLU A 410 47.04 -53.03 -4.67
N GLY A 411 47.36 -52.40 -3.54
CA GLY A 411 48.74 -52.25 -3.10
C GLY A 411 49.43 -53.58 -2.75
N LYS A 412 48.66 -54.59 -2.31
CA LYS A 412 49.22 -55.90 -1.93
C LYS A 412 49.45 -56.82 -3.13
N ARG A 413 48.58 -56.77 -4.13
CA ARG A 413 48.57 -57.72 -5.26
C ARG A 413 49.05 -57.13 -6.58
N ASP A 414 49.35 -55.82 -6.60
CA ASP A 414 49.67 -55.09 -7.83
C ASP A 414 48.50 -55.15 -8.85
N SER A 415 47.28 -55.30 -8.34
CA SER A 415 46.05 -55.46 -9.10
C SER A 415 45.38 -54.11 -9.35
N SER A 416 44.80 -53.87 -10.53
CA SER A 416 44.10 -52.61 -10.83
C SER A 416 42.72 -52.54 -10.13
N VAL A 417 42.36 -51.38 -9.55
CA VAL A 417 41.02 -51.15 -8.98
C VAL A 417 40.11 -50.41 -9.96
N ASP A 418 39.02 -51.07 -10.35
CA ASP A 418 37.95 -50.46 -11.13
C ASP A 418 36.72 -50.23 -10.25
N VAL A 419 36.35 -48.97 -10.03
CA VAL A 419 35.14 -48.61 -9.27
C VAL A 419 33.95 -48.59 -10.24
N VAL A 420 32.97 -49.48 -10.03
CA VAL A 420 31.76 -49.54 -10.85
C VAL A 420 30.57 -49.10 -10.02
N ASN A 421 30.11 -47.87 -10.26
CA ASN A 421 28.86 -47.37 -9.73
C ASN A 421 27.73 -47.81 -10.67
N ILE A 422 26.78 -48.60 -10.16
CA ILE A 422 25.56 -48.95 -10.88
C ILE A 422 24.43 -48.15 -10.24
N GLU A 423 23.89 -47.20 -11.00
CA GLU A 423 22.73 -46.39 -10.60
C GLU A 423 21.40 -47.15 -10.71
#